data_AF-A0AA35KVD4-F1
#
_entry.id   AF-A0AA35KVD4-F1
#
_cell.length_a   1.000
_cell.length_b   1.000
_cell.length_c   1.000
_cell.angle_alpha   90.00
_cell.angle_beta   90.00
_cell.angle_gamma   90.00
#
_symmetry.space_group_name_H-M   'P 1'
#
loop_
_entity.id
_entity.type
_entity.pdbx_description
1 polymer ?
#
loop_
_entity_poly.entity_id
_entity_poly.type
_entity_poly.pdbx_seq_one_letter_code
_entity_poly.pdbx_strand_id
1 'polypeptide(L)'
;MSGCPFWENKYQFNFKKLSLEDEEGDKSQEGLNKASKGGLIYGDYLQLDKILNAQELQSEKKGNKIHDEHLFIVTHQAYELWFKQILWELDSVRVIFQNGHVRDERNMLKVVTRMNRITMILKLLVEQFSVLETMTALDFFDFRDYLSPASGFQSLQFRLLENKIGVPQSLRVPYNRRHYRDNFKGKENELLLKSEQEPTLLQLVEAWLERTPGLEPEGFNFWGKFEVNVLKGLEEEFAMVQAKQDLEEKEDQLAELQKQKEVLISLFDEKRHEHLLSKGERRLSYKAMKGALMIYFYREEPRFQVPFQLLTSLMDIDVLMTKWRCKFSLLCYDRHNTLTHRTPPPKKMFRGTLILTHENTIL
;
A
#
# COMPACT_ATOMS: atom_id res chain seq x y z
N MET A 1 -46.28 -42.69 2.24
CA MET A 1 -45.69 -42.17 1.01
C MET A 1 -44.57 -41.20 1.37
N SER A 2 -43.51 -41.20 0.55
CA SER A 2 -42.22 -40.49 0.67
C SER A 2 -41.38 -40.74 1.93
N GLY A 3 -40.66 -41.85 1.92
CA GLY A 3 -39.42 -42.01 2.68
C GLY A 3 -38.23 -41.84 1.74
N CYS A 4 -37.31 -40.97 2.09
CA CYS A 4 -35.99 -40.88 1.50
C CYS A 4 -35.05 -41.75 2.36
N PRO A 5 -34.31 -42.71 1.78
CA PRO A 5 -33.10 -43.20 2.40
C PRO A 5 -32.00 -43.33 1.35
N PHE A 6 -30.97 -42.50 1.42
CA PHE A 6 -29.72 -42.79 0.72
C PHE A 6 -28.56 -42.79 1.72
N TRP A 7 -28.55 -43.82 2.56
CA TRP A 7 -27.34 -44.35 3.17
C TRP A 7 -27.20 -45.81 2.74
N GLU A 8 -25.94 -46.19 2.51
CA GLU A 8 -25.40 -47.52 2.19
C GLU A 8 -25.53 -48.00 0.73
N ASN A 9 -24.51 -47.68 -0.10
CA ASN A 9 -23.53 -48.70 -0.49
C ASN A 9 -22.34 -48.16 -1.30
N LYS A 10 -21.23 -48.86 -1.13
CA LYS A 10 -19.92 -48.75 -1.79
C LYS A 10 -19.99 -48.43 -3.29
N TYR A 11 -19.33 -47.36 -3.72
CA TYR A 11 -18.89 -47.21 -5.10
C TYR A 11 -17.37 -47.36 -5.18
N GLN A 12 -16.93 -48.60 -5.46
CA GLN A 12 -15.68 -48.85 -6.15
C GLN A 12 -15.80 -48.26 -7.56
N PHE A 13 -15.08 -47.19 -7.86
CA PHE A 13 -14.94 -46.74 -9.24
C PHE A 13 -14.03 -47.72 -9.99
N ASN A 14 -14.68 -48.65 -10.67
CA ASN A 14 -14.07 -49.56 -11.62
C ASN A 14 -13.81 -48.76 -12.91
N PHE A 15 -12.55 -48.39 -13.18
CA PHE A 15 -12.16 -47.78 -14.45
C PHE A 15 -12.31 -48.83 -15.55
N LYS A 16 -13.49 -48.90 -16.16
CA LYS A 16 -13.69 -49.60 -17.44
C LYS A 16 -12.89 -48.85 -18.49
N LYS A 17 -11.90 -49.55 -19.05
CA LYS A 17 -11.08 -49.14 -20.19
C LYS A 17 -12.02 -48.79 -21.35
N LEU A 18 -12.27 -47.50 -21.57
CA LEU A 18 -12.89 -47.00 -22.79
C LEU A 18 -11.87 -47.23 -23.92
N SER A 19 -12.21 -48.08 -24.89
CA SER A 19 -11.44 -48.23 -26.12
C SER A 19 -11.56 -46.94 -26.91
N LEU A 20 -10.46 -46.19 -27.00
CA LEU A 20 -10.29 -45.08 -27.92
C LEU A 20 -10.14 -45.67 -29.32
N GLU A 21 -11.11 -45.40 -30.19
CA GLU A 21 -10.90 -45.50 -31.63
C GLU A 21 -10.00 -44.33 -32.04
N ASP A 22 -8.95 -44.65 -32.79
CA ASP A 22 -7.91 -43.73 -33.25
C ASP A 22 -8.50 -42.66 -34.18
N GLU A 23 -8.78 -41.47 -33.62
CA GLU A 23 -8.85 -40.23 -34.41
C GLU A 23 -7.46 -39.57 -34.42
N GLU A 24 -7.07 -39.11 -35.61
CA GLU A 24 -5.74 -38.62 -35.98
C GLU A 24 -5.03 -37.79 -34.89
N GLY A 25 -3.87 -38.28 -34.47
CA GLY A 25 -3.08 -37.70 -33.38
C GLY A 25 -2.72 -36.24 -33.60
N ASP A 26 -3.17 -35.38 -32.68
CA ASP A 26 -2.74 -34.00 -32.56
C ASP A 26 -1.25 -33.95 -32.20
N LYS A 27 -0.41 -33.64 -33.20
CA LYS A 27 1.05 -33.47 -33.07
C LYS A 27 1.44 -32.40 -32.04
N SER A 28 0.52 -31.55 -31.58
CA SER A 28 0.79 -30.57 -30.51
C SER A 28 1.06 -31.22 -29.15
N GLN A 29 0.62 -32.47 -28.95
CA GLN A 29 0.80 -33.24 -27.71
C GLN A 29 2.01 -34.19 -27.73
N GLU A 30 2.78 -34.24 -28.83
CA GLU A 30 4.01 -35.05 -28.97
C GLU A 30 5.23 -34.44 -28.23
N GLY A 31 5.02 -33.44 -27.39
CA GLY A 31 6.04 -32.91 -26.51
C GLY A 31 6.39 -33.92 -25.40
N LEU A 32 7.66 -34.35 -25.35
CA LEU A 32 8.20 -35.12 -24.23
C LEU A 32 7.88 -34.41 -22.89
N ASN A 33 6.95 -34.97 -22.13
CA ASN A 33 6.54 -34.46 -20.84
C ASN A 33 7.69 -34.69 -19.84
N LYS A 34 8.64 -33.74 -19.76
CA LYS A 34 9.86 -33.83 -18.93
C LYS A 34 9.56 -34.03 -17.44
N ALA A 35 8.32 -33.82 -17.00
CA ALA A 35 7.84 -34.15 -15.65
C ALA A 35 7.92 -35.66 -15.33
N SER A 36 7.90 -36.54 -16.34
CA SER A 36 7.94 -38.01 -16.16
C SER A 36 9.34 -38.57 -15.87
N LYS A 37 10.41 -37.75 -15.96
CA LYS A 37 11.79 -38.15 -15.64
C LYS A 37 12.29 -37.43 -14.39
N GLY A 38 11.75 -37.77 -13.22
CA GLY A 38 12.34 -37.44 -11.91
C GLY A 38 12.71 -35.97 -11.67
N GLY A 39 11.96 -35.03 -12.27
CA GLY A 39 12.16 -33.59 -12.11
C GLY A 39 11.31 -33.02 -10.98
N LEU A 40 11.60 -31.78 -10.60
CA LEU A 40 10.79 -31.03 -9.63
C LEU A 40 9.33 -30.95 -10.10
N ILE A 41 8.41 -31.45 -9.29
CA ILE A 41 6.97 -31.46 -9.59
C ILE A 41 6.35 -30.14 -9.12
N TYR A 42 5.42 -29.59 -9.90
CA TYR A 42 4.75 -28.31 -9.62
C TYR A 42 4.14 -28.25 -8.21
N GLY A 43 3.42 -29.30 -7.81
CA GLY A 43 2.79 -29.40 -6.50
C GLY A 43 3.80 -29.35 -5.34
N ASP A 44 4.95 -30.00 -5.51
CA ASP A 44 6.01 -30.03 -4.50
C ASP A 44 6.74 -28.68 -4.42
N TYR A 45 7.02 -28.06 -5.57
CA TYR A 45 7.69 -26.76 -5.64
C TYR A 45 6.88 -25.66 -4.94
N LEU A 46 5.57 -25.59 -5.21
CA LEU A 46 4.68 -24.61 -4.60
C LEU A 46 4.15 -25.03 -3.22
N GLN A 47 4.48 -26.25 -2.77
CA GLN A 47 3.96 -26.83 -1.54
C GLN A 47 2.42 -26.79 -1.48
N LEU A 48 1.76 -27.18 -2.57
CA LEU A 48 0.30 -27.09 -2.70
C LEU A 48 -0.43 -27.91 -1.63
N ASP A 49 0.18 -28.98 -1.13
CA ASP A 49 -0.35 -29.74 0.00
C ASP A 49 -0.56 -28.86 1.26
N LYS A 50 0.29 -27.86 1.49
CA LYS A 50 0.10 -26.92 2.61
C LYS A 50 -0.90 -25.82 2.27
N ILE A 51 -0.84 -25.29 1.04
CA ILE A 51 -1.66 -24.14 0.63
C ILE A 51 -3.11 -24.56 0.45
N LEU A 52 -3.39 -25.70 -0.19
CA LEU A 52 -4.72 -26.17 -0.56
C LEU A 52 -5.40 -27.04 0.52
N ASN A 53 -4.74 -27.26 1.66
CA ASN A 53 -5.33 -27.92 2.83
C ASN A 53 -5.39 -26.98 4.06
N ALA A 54 -5.38 -25.67 3.83
CA ALA A 54 -5.44 -24.65 4.90
C ALA A 54 -6.84 -24.01 5.05
N GLN A 55 -7.86 -24.50 4.34
CA GLN A 55 -9.20 -23.91 4.25
C GLN A 55 -10.16 -24.59 5.24
N GLU A 56 -10.10 -24.18 6.50
CA GLU A 56 -10.91 -24.78 7.57
C GLU A 56 -12.07 -23.86 8.01
N LEU A 57 -13.31 -24.26 7.69
CA LEU A 57 -14.52 -23.51 8.01
C LEU A 57 -14.91 -23.71 9.48
N GLN A 58 -15.03 -22.62 10.25
CA GLN A 58 -15.50 -22.67 11.64
C GLN A 58 -16.99 -23.04 11.70
N SER A 59 -17.79 -22.59 10.73
CA SER A 59 -19.21 -22.93 10.68
C SER A 59 -19.42 -24.44 10.47
N GLU A 60 -18.63 -25.06 9.60
CA GLU A 60 -18.63 -26.51 9.36
C GLU A 60 -18.20 -27.29 10.60
N LYS A 61 -17.15 -26.82 11.31
CA LYS A 61 -16.74 -27.40 12.61
C LYS A 61 -17.83 -27.37 13.67
N LYS A 62 -18.71 -26.37 13.63
CA LYS A 62 -19.82 -26.21 14.57
C LYS A 62 -21.11 -26.90 14.09
N GLY A 63 -21.05 -27.64 12.98
CA GLY A 63 -22.17 -28.42 12.45
C GLY A 63 -23.16 -27.63 11.61
N ASN A 64 -22.85 -26.39 11.24
CA ASN A 64 -23.70 -25.54 10.42
C ASN A 64 -22.87 -24.90 9.29
N LYS A 65 -22.54 -25.69 8.26
CA LYS A 65 -21.68 -25.24 7.16
C LYS A 65 -22.31 -24.10 6.36
N ILE A 66 -21.65 -22.95 6.33
CA ILE A 66 -22.02 -21.80 5.51
C ILE A 66 -21.09 -21.71 4.29
N HIS A 67 -21.67 -21.63 3.09
CA HIS A 67 -20.95 -21.71 1.82
C HIS A 67 -19.92 -20.58 1.66
N ASP A 68 -20.35 -19.34 1.89
CA ASP A 68 -19.53 -18.15 1.64
C ASP A 68 -18.39 -17.96 2.65
N GLU A 69 -18.35 -18.73 3.75
CA GLU A 69 -17.18 -18.75 4.64
C GLU A 69 -15.92 -19.22 3.90
N HIS A 70 -16.05 -20.13 2.93
CA HIS A 70 -14.92 -20.56 2.12
C HIS A 70 -14.35 -19.40 1.27
N LEU A 71 -15.21 -18.60 0.64
CA LEU A 71 -14.81 -17.39 -0.10
C LEU A 71 -14.11 -16.39 0.82
N PHE A 72 -14.64 -16.20 2.03
CA PHE A 72 -14.04 -15.34 3.05
C PHE A 72 -12.62 -15.80 3.40
N ILE A 73 -12.41 -17.10 3.66
CA ILE A 73 -11.09 -17.66 4.01
C ILE A 73 -10.10 -17.50 2.85
N VAL A 74 -10.46 -17.94 1.64
CA VAL A 74 -9.57 -17.90 0.47
C VAL A 74 -9.16 -16.46 0.13
N THR A 75 -10.10 -15.52 0.24
CA THR A 75 -9.82 -14.09 0.00
C THR A 75 -8.76 -13.56 0.98
N HIS A 76 -8.89 -13.85 2.28
CA HIS A 76 -7.92 -13.41 3.28
C HIS A 76 -6.56 -14.11 3.13
N GLN A 77 -6.54 -15.40 2.79
CA GLN A 77 -5.30 -16.13 2.51
C GLN A 77 -4.55 -15.52 1.31
N ALA A 78 -5.27 -15.17 0.23
CA ALA A 78 -4.68 -14.49 -0.91
C ALA A 78 -4.09 -13.12 -0.53
N TYR A 79 -4.79 -12.31 0.30
CA TYR A 79 -4.24 -11.06 0.83
C TYR A 79 -2.93 -11.30 1.62
N GLU A 80 -2.91 -12.28 2.53
CA GLU A 80 -1.73 -12.57 3.36
C GLU A 80 -0.54 -13.09 2.53
N LEU A 81 -0.78 -13.83 1.44
CA LEU A 81 0.28 -14.20 0.49
C LEU A 81 0.88 -12.96 -0.20
N TRP A 82 0.04 -12.03 -0.63
CA TRP A 82 0.50 -10.79 -1.25
C TRP A 82 1.19 -9.85 -0.25
N PHE A 83 0.72 -9.76 0.99
CA PHE A 83 1.41 -9.01 2.04
C PHE A 83 2.81 -9.57 2.29
N LYS A 84 2.96 -10.90 2.29
CA LYS A 84 4.27 -11.54 2.39
C LYS A 84 5.19 -11.16 1.23
N GLN A 85 4.67 -11.13 0.00
CA GLN A 85 5.44 -10.69 -1.17
C GLN A 85 5.83 -9.21 -1.05
N ILE A 86 4.92 -8.33 -0.65
CA ILE A 86 5.23 -6.91 -0.45
C ILE A 86 6.32 -6.74 0.61
N LEU A 87 6.22 -7.44 1.75
CA LEU A 87 7.23 -7.39 2.80
C LEU A 87 8.60 -7.88 2.29
N TRP A 88 8.61 -8.93 1.48
CA TRP A 88 9.83 -9.44 0.86
C TRP A 88 10.50 -8.40 -0.05
N GLU A 89 9.73 -7.74 -0.91
CA GLU A 89 10.24 -6.67 -1.77
C GLU A 89 10.71 -5.47 -0.93
N LEU A 90 9.91 -5.03 0.03
CA LEU A 90 10.17 -3.87 0.87
C LEU A 90 11.44 -4.06 1.71
N ASP A 91 11.61 -5.21 2.36
CA ASP A 91 12.81 -5.51 3.15
C ASP A 91 14.05 -5.55 2.26
N SER A 92 13.93 -6.13 1.06
CA SER A 92 15.05 -6.14 0.11
C SER A 92 15.46 -4.74 -0.35
N VAL A 93 14.51 -3.80 -0.49
CA VAL A 93 14.78 -2.39 -0.80
C VAL A 93 15.41 -1.70 0.40
N ARG A 94 14.86 -1.87 1.62
CA ARG A 94 15.43 -1.32 2.85
C ARG A 94 16.90 -1.72 3.02
N VAL A 95 17.23 -2.99 2.78
CA VAL A 95 18.62 -3.50 2.85
C VAL A 95 19.54 -2.82 1.82
N ILE A 96 19.07 -2.54 0.59
CA ILE A 96 19.86 -1.82 -0.42
C ILE A 96 20.21 -0.41 0.06
N PHE A 97 19.27 0.28 0.70
CA PHE A 97 19.54 1.61 1.27
C PHE A 97 20.45 1.53 2.50
N GLN A 98 20.18 0.61 3.43
CA GLN A 98 20.94 0.43 4.68
C GLN A 98 22.41 0.12 4.42
N ASN A 99 22.70 -0.79 3.48
CA ASN A 99 24.08 -1.18 3.18
C ASN A 99 24.82 -0.17 2.29
N GLY A 100 24.20 0.96 1.96
CA GLY A 100 24.79 2.00 1.12
C GLY A 100 24.89 1.64 -0.36
N HIS A 101 24.41 0.46 -0.79
CA HIS A 101 24.40 0.04 -2.20
C HIS A 101 23.57 0.96 -3.10
N VAL A 102 22.63 1.72 -2.53
CA VAL A 102 21.88 2.78 -3.24
C VAL A 102 22.78 3.91 -3.75
N ARG A 103 24.00 4.07 -3.22
CA ARG A 103 24.98 5.06 -3.71
C ARG A 103 25.53 4.70 -5.09
N ASP A 104 25.53 3.41 -5.43
CA ASP A 104 25.80 2.96 -6.79
C ASP A 104 24.50 3.10 -7.60
N GLU A 105 24.45 4.10 -8.47
CA GLU A 105 23.27 4.45 -9.29
C GLU A 105 22.76 3.26 -10.12
N ARG A 106 23.61 2.25 -10.41
CA ARG A 106 23.19 1.01 -11.09
C ARG A 106 22.14 0.22 -10.31
N ASN A 107 22.09 0.36 -9.00
CA ASN A 107 21.08 -0.30 -8.16
C ASN A 107 19.73 0.44 -8.13
N MET A 108 19.65 1.68 -8.62
CA MET A 108 18.42 2.47 -8.62
C MET A 108 17.32 1.82 -9.47
N LEU A 109 17.68 1.26 -10.63
CA LEU A 109 16.71 0.56 -11.48
C LEU A 109 16.08 -0.65 -10.78
N LYS A 110 16.89 -1.39 -10.01
CA LYS A 110 16.43 -2.53 -9.20
C LYS A 110 15.49 -2.07 -8.11
N VAL A 111 15.82 -0.98 -7.41
CA VAL A 111 14.95 -0.37 -6.39
C VAL A 111 13.61 0.03 -7.01
N VAL A 112 13.62 0.82 -8.09
CA VAL A 112 12.39 1.29 -8.75
C VAL A 112 11.54 0.13 -9.26
N THR A 113 12.15 -0.90 -9.84
CA THR A 113 11.41 -2.08 -10.33
C THR A 113 10.70 -2.82 -9.19
N ARG A 114 11.35 -2.94 -8.02
CA ARG A 114 10.74 -3.57 -6.84
C ARG A 114 9.63 -2.69 -6.24
N MET A 115 9.84 -1.38 -6.17
CA MET A 115 8.82 -0.44 -5.71
C MET A 115 7.60 -0.43 -6.63
N ASN A 116 7.82 -0.41 -7.95
CA ASN A 116 6.73 -0.52 -8.93
C ASN A 116 6.01 -1.88 -8.82
N ARG A 117 6.72 -2.98 -8.53
CA ARG A 117 6.08 -4.28 -8.27
C ARG A 117 5.15 -4.21 -7.05
N ILE A 118 5.57 -3.57 -5.96
CA ILE A 118 4.70 -3.33 -4.80
C ILE A 118 3.46 -2.53 -5.23
N THR A 119 3.63 -1.47 -6.03
CA THR A 119 2.51 -0.70 -6.58
C THR A 119 1.54 -1.58 -7.37
N MET A 120 2.03 -2.47 -8.24
CA MET A 120 1.16 -3.37 -9.02
C MET A 120 0.42 -4.36 -8.13
N ILE A 121 1.09 -4.93 -7.12
CA ILE A 121 0.44 -5.82 -6.15
C ILE A 121 -0.66 -5.06 -5.40
N LEU A 122 -0.39 -3.84 -4.92
CA LEU A 122 -1.40 -3.04 -4.22
C LEU A 122 -2.60 -2.69 -5.10
N LYS A 123 -2.42 -2.45 -6.41
CA LYS A 123 -3.54 -2.28 -7.35
C LYS A 123 -4.41 -3.53 -7.40
N LEU A 124 -3.80 -4.71 -7.53
CA LEU A 124 -4.51 -5.99 -7.48
C LEU A 124 -5.27 -6.16 -6.16
N LEU A 125 -4.65 -5.82 -5.03
CA LEU A 125 -5.30 -5.89 -3.72
C LEU A 125 -6.51 -4.94 -3.59
N VAL A 126 -6.48 -3.77 -4.22
CA VAL A 126 -7.63 -2.85 -4.25
C VAL A 126 -8.75 -3.41 -5.12
N GLU A 127 -8.43 -4.09 -6.22
CA GLU A 127 -9.40 -4.74 -7.09
C GLU A 127 -10.01 -5.99 -6.47
N GLN A 128 -9.22 -6.77 -5.73
CA GLN A 128 -9.64 -8.01 -5.06
C GLN A 128 -10.85 -7.86 -4.13
N PHE A 129 -11.15 -6.65 -3.63
CA PHE A 129 -12.39 -6.37 -2.89
C PHE A 129 -13.65 -6.71 -3.68
N SER A 130 -13.67 -6.54 -5.01
CA SER A 130 -14.84 -6.84 -5.84
C SER A 130 -15.27 -8.30 -5.76
N VAL A 131 -14.30 -9.21 -5.56
CA VAL A 131 -14.55 -10.64 -5.34
C VAL A 131 -15.24 -10.87 -4.00
N LEU A 132 -14.86 -10.13 -2.96
CA LEU A 132 -15.49 -10.26 -1.64
C LEU A 132 -16.85 -9.56 -1.58
N GLU A 133 -17.07 -8.52 -2.39
CA GLU A 133 -18.34 -7.79 -2.52
C GLU A 133 -19.44 -8.66 -3.16
N THR A 134 -19.12 -9.79 -3.79
CA THR A 134 -20.14 -10.73 -4.29
C THR A 134 -20.86 -11.48 -3.16
N MET A 135 -20.27 -11.53 -1.95
CA MET A 135 -20.91 -12.09 -0.76
C MET A 135 -21.83 -11.06 -0.13
N THR A 136 -23.11 -11.42 0.05
CA THR A 136 -24.12 -10.52 0.61
C THR A 136 -23.91 -10.30 2.12
N ALA A 137 -24.48 -9.21 2.64
CA ALA A 137 -24.42 -8.93 4.08
C ALA A 137 -25.20 -9.97 4.91
N LEU A 138 -26.23 -10.60 4.33
CA LEU A 138 -27.02 -11.65 4.98
C LEU A 138 -26.20 -12.94 5.09
N ASP A 139 -25.57 -13.39 4.00
CA ASP A 139 -24.70 -14.57 4.00
C ASP A 139 -23.51 -14.38 4.94
N PHE A 140 -22.94 -13.16 5.00
CA PHE A 140 -21.90 -12.83 5.97
C PHE A 140 -22.39 -12.94 7.42
N PHE A 141 -23.63 -12.55 7.70
CA PHE A 141 -24.20 -12.61 9.05
C PHE A 141 -24.30 -14.05 9.56
N ASP A 142 -24.63 -15.01 8.69
CA ASP A 142 -24.85 -16.41 9.04
C ASP A 142 -23.59 -17.11 9.60
N PHE A 143 -22.39 -16.61 9.31
CA PHE A 143 -21.15 -17.15 9.87
C PHE A 143 -20.33 -16.18 10.71
N ARG A 144 -20.72 -14.90 10.80
CA ARG A 144 -19.99 -13.86 11.54
C ARG A 144 -19.74 -14.24 13.01
N ASP A 145 -20.70 -14.90 13.65
CA ASP A 145 -20.61 -15.25 15.07
C ASP A 145 -19.52 -16.29 15.35
N TYR A 146 -19.15 -17.12 14.37
CA TYR A 146 -18.05 -18.07 14.51
C TYR A 146 -16.67 -17.43 14.46
N LEU A 147 -16.57 -16.18 13.98
CA LEU A 147 -15.31 -15.46 13.85
C LEU A 147 -14.91 -14.74 15.14
N SER A 148 -15.85 -14.45 16.05
CA SER A 148 -15.53 -13.71 17.28
C SER A 148 -14.58 -14.50 18.19
N PRO A 149 -13.50 -13.90 18.73
CA PRO A 149 -13.13 -12.48 18.71
C PRO A 149 -12.11 -12.08 17.61
N ALA A 150 -11.87 -12.94 16.63
CA ALA A 150 -10.88 -12.71 15.58
C ALA A 150 -11.23 -11.48 14.71
N SER A 151 -10.21 -10.71 14.34
CA SER A 151 -10.38 -9.50 13.56
C SER A 151 -9.16 -9.18 12.70
N GLY A 152 -9.37 -8.43 11.61
CA GLY A 152 -8.29 -7.88 10.79
C GLY A 152 -7.30 -7.00 11.57
N PHE A 153 -7.66 -6.53 12.77
CA PHE A 153 -6.72 -5.88 13.69
C PHE A 153 -5.54 -6.79 14.12
N GLN A 154 -5.69 -8.11 13.96
CA GLN A 154 -4.69 -9.13 14.27
C GLN A 154 -3.87 -9.56 13.04
N SER A 155 -3.99 -8.90 11.88
CA SER A 155 -3.08 -9.17 10.76
C SER A 155 -1.67 -8.66 11.08
N LEU A 156 -0.78 -9.60 11.40
CA LEU A 156 0.62 -9.31 11.73
C LEU A 156 1.33 -8.65 10.55
N GLN A 157 1.18 -9.21 9.35
CA GLN A 157 1.89 -8.74 8.16
C GLN A 157 1.46 -7.33 7.75
N PHE A 158 0.19 -7.00 7.90
CA PHE A 158 -0.29 -5.64 7.65
C PHE A 158 0.35 -4.62 8.60
N ARG A 159 0.51 -4.96 9.89
CA ARG A 159 1.20 -4.10 10.86
C ARG A 159 2.69 -3.98 10.60
N LEU A 160 3.35 -5.08 10.22
CA LEU A 160 4.74 -5.05 9.79
C LEU A 160 4.94 -4.15 8.57
N LEU A 161 4.02 -4.21 7.59
CA LEU A 161 4.06 -3.36 6.40
C LEU A 161 3.98 -1.89 6.77
N GLU A 162 3.00 -1.52 7.61
CA GLU A 162 2.84 -0.15 8.08
C GLU A 162 4.09 0.38 8.81
N ASN A 163 4.64 -0.42 9.72
CA ASN A 163 5.84 -0.05 10.47
C ASN A 163 7.06 0.13 9.54
N LYS A 164 7.29 -0.83 8.63
CA LYS A 164 8.44 -0.82 7.72
C LYS A 164 8.37 0.30 6.68
N ILE A 165 7.17 0.71 6.24
CA ILE A 165 6.99 1.90 5.39
C ILE A 165 7.33 3.16 6.21
N GLY A 166 6.82 3.26 7.43
CA GLY A 166 7.16 4.33 8.37
C GLY A 166 5.96 5.01 9.02
N VAL A 167 4.84 4.31 9.25
CA VAL A 167 3.67 4.84 9.98
C VAL A 167 4.06 5.07 11.44
N PRO A 168 4.15 6.31 11.94
CA PRO A 168 4.54 6.55 13.31
C PRO A 168 3.40 6.21 14.26
N GLN A 169 3.77 5.70 15.44
CA GLN A 169 2.81 5.30 16.47
C GLN A 169 1.89 6.45 16.91
N SER A 170 2.40 7.68 16.97
CA SER A 170 1.67 8.87 17.41
C SER A 170 0.50 9.27 16.49
N LEU A 171 0.53 8.85 15.22
CA LEU A 171 -0.56 9.10 14.28
C LEU A 171 -1.60 8.00 14.22
N ARG A 172 -1.35 6.86 14.86
CA ARG A 172 -2.31 5.76 14.81
C ARG A 172 -3.53 6.14 15.64
N VAL A 173 -4.70 6.03 15.03
CA VAL A 173 -5.97 6.26 15.73
C VAL A 173 -6.12 5.19 16.82
N PRO A 174 -6.27 5.57 18.10
CA PRO A 174 -6.42 4.60 19.17
C PRO A 174 -7.77 3.90 19.05
N TYR A 175 -7.74 2.58 18.88
CA TYR A 175 -8.92 1.72 18.98
C TYR A 175 -8.96 1.11 20.40
N ASN A 176 -10.11 1.21 21.08
CA ASN A 176 -10.27 0.78 22.48
C ASN A 176 -9.24 1.35 23.47
N ARG A 177 -8.63 2.51 23.16
CA ARG A 177 -7.57 3.16 23.96
C ARG A 177 -6.36 2.24 24.24
N ARG A 178 -6.15 1.22 23.42
CA ARG A 178 -5.05 0.24 23.56
C ARG A 178 -4.05 0.38 22.44
N HIS A 179 -2.83 -0.08 22.69
CA HIS A 179 -1.79 -0.10 21.67
C HIS A 179 -2.15 -1.20 20.65
N TYR A 180 -1.95 -0.97 19.35
CA TYR A 180 -2.29 -1.97 18.31
C TYR A 180 -1.59 -3.32 18.55
N ARG A 181 -0.42 -3.24 19.19
CA ARG A 181 0.45 -4.37 19.54
C ARG A 181 -0.09 -5.24 20.68
N ASP A 182 -1.06 -4.77 21.46
CA ASP A 182 -1.67 -5.52 22.58
C ASP A 182 -2.39 -6.80 22.09
N ASN A 183 -2.73 -6.85 20.80
CA ASN A 183 -3.36 -7.99 20.13
C ASN A 183 -2.38 -9.15 19.84
N PHE A 184 -1.07 -8.95 19.99
CA PHE A 184 -0.03 -9.91 19.63
C PHE A 184 0.75 -10.38 20.85
N LYS A 185 1.21 -11.65 20.85
CA LYS A 185 1.95 -12.26 21.98
C LYS A 185 3.19 -13.00 21.49
N GLY A 186 4.16 -13.21 22.39
CA GLY A 186 5.39 -13.97 22.12
C GLY A 186 6.17 -13.44 20.92
N LYS A 187 6.54 -14.34 20.00
CA LYS A 187 7.36 -14.05 18.82
C LYS A 187 6.77 -12.98 17.90
N GLU A 188 5.45 -12.90 17.79
CA GLU A 188 4.80 -11.90 16.92
C GLU A 188 4.98 -10.47 17.46
N ASN A 189 4.86 -10.31 18.78
CA ASN A 189 5.11 -9.04 19.44
C ASN A 189 6.60 -8.62 19.33
N GLU A 190 7.52 -9.58 19.41
CA GLU A 190 8.96 -9.34 19.18
C GLU A 190 9.25 -8.87 17.75
N LEU A 191 8.59 -9.47 16.75
CA LEU A 191 8.71 -9.05 15.35
C LEU A 191 8.19 -7.62 15.15
N LEU A 192 7.06 -7.27 15.78
CA LEU A 192 6.52 -5.91 15.72
C LEU A 192 7.45 -4.90 16.40
N LEU A 193 7.99 -5.23 17.57
CA LEU A 193 9.00 -4.42 18.27
C LEU A 193 10.23 -4.17 17.38
N LYS A 194 10.77 -5.21 16.73
CA LYS A 194 11.86 -5.06 15.77
C LYS A 194 11.49 -4.13 14.63
N SER A 195 10.30 -4.29 14.06
CA SER A 195 9.86 -3.45 12.93
C SER A 195 9.70 -1.96 13.27
N GLU A 196 9.45 -1.63 14.54
CA GLU A 196 9.40 -0.23 15.02
C GLU A 196 10.79 0.36 15.27
N GLN A 197 11.76 -0.48 15.61
CA GLN A 197 13.13 -0.07 15.96
C GLN A 197 14.06 0.00 14.74
N GLU A 198 13.87 -0.89 13.77
CA GLU A 198 14.67 -0.88 12.56
C GLU A 198 14.38 0.35 11.69
N PRO A 199 15.36 0.83 10.90
CA PRO A 199 15.16 1.96 9.99
C PRO A 199 14.00 1.69 9.01
N THR A 200 13.06 2.62 8.97
CA THR A 200 11.89 2.58 8.08
C THR A 200 12.28 3.00 6.66
N LEU A 201 11.46 2.67 5.67
CA LEU A 201 11.66 3.13 4.29
C LEU A 201 11.70 4.67 4.24
N LEU A 202 10.80 5.34 4.95
CA LEU A 202 10.78 6.80 5.05
C LEU A 202 12.13 7.38 5.51
N GLN A 203 12.70 6.86 6.61
CA GLN A 203 13.99 7.34 7.15
C GLN A 203 15.15 7.05 6.19
N LEU A 204 15.11 5.90 5.50
CA LEU A 204 16.15 5.52 4.54
C LEU A 204 16.11 6.40 3.28
N VAL A 205 14.90 6.70 2.79
CA VAL A 205 14.68 7.62 1.66
C VAL A 205 15.04 9.05 2.05
N GLU A 206 14.67 9.50 3.24
CA GLU A 206 15.05 10.80 3.79
C GLU A 206 16.57 10.98 3.76
N ALA A 207 17.31 10.06 4.37
CA ALA A 207 18.77 10.11 4.38
C ALA A 207 19.37 10.11 2.95
N TRP A 208 18.72 9.43 1.99
CA TRP A 208 19.13 9.44 0.59
C TRP A 208 18.85 10.80 -0.08
N LEU A 209 17.68 11.39 0.14
CA LEU A 209 17.31 12.72 -0.38
C LEU A 209 18.20 13.84 0.14
N GLU A 210 18.68 13.74 1.38
CA GLU A 210 19.62 14.72 1.95
C GLU A 210 20.99 14.75 1.26
N ARG A 211 21.29 13.74 0.44
CA ARG A 211 22.52 13.64 -0.36
C ARG A 211 22.28 13.87 -1.85
N THR A 212 21.10 14.37 -2.23
CA THR A 212 20.80 14.71 -3.62
C THR A 212 21.81 15.75 -4.11
N PRO A 213 22.50 15.50 -5.24
CA PRO A 213 23.50 16.43 -5.76
C PRO A 213 22.86 17.75 -6.20
N GLY A 214 23.52 18.86 -5.90
CA GLY A 214 23.09 20.21 -6.26
C GLY A 214 22.50 21.02 -5.10
N LEU A 215 22.34 20.40 -3.92
CA LEU A 215 21.91 21.08 -2.69
C LEU A 215 23.06 21.83 -2.00
N GLU A 216 24.31 21.57 -2.38
CA GLU A 216 25.50 22.15 -1.76
C GLU A 216 25.57 23.67 -2.02
N PRO A 217 25.75 24.51 -0.97
CA PRO A 217 25.85 25.97 -1.11
C PRO A 217 27.04 26.42 -1.97
N GLU A 218 28.18 25.74 -1.85
CA GLU A 218 29.40 26.01 -2.62
C GLU A 218 29.38 25.39 -4.02
N GLY A 219 28.34 24.61 -4.34
CA GLY A 219 28.20 23.90 -5.61
C GLY A 219 27.15 24.56 -6.50
N PHE A 220 26.15 23.77 -6.92
CA PHE A 220 25.06 24.29 -7.74
C PHE A 220 24.18 25.29 -6.98
N ASN A 221 24.09 25.18 -5.65
CA ASN A 221 23.24 25.99 -4.77
C ASN A 221 21.79 26.09 -5.27
N PHE A 222 21.13 24.94 -5.42
CA PHE A 222 19.74 24.87 -5.87
C PHE A 222 18.84 25.78 -5.03
N TRP A 223 18.94 25.71 -3.70
CA TRP A 223 18.00 26.39 -2.82
C TRP A 223 18.10 27.92 -2.89
N GLY A 224 19.31 28.47 -2.86
CA GLY A 224 19.50 29.92 -2.97
C GLY A 224 19.06 30.46 -4.33
N LYS A 225 19.36 29.75 -5.42
CA LYS A 225 18.90 30.13 -6.76
C LYS A 225 17.38 30.02 -6.92
N PHE A 226 16.79 28.98 -6.34
CA PHE A 226 15.35 28.78 -6.37
C PHE A 226 14.62 29.89 -5.62
N GLU A 227 15.11 30.29 -4.43
CA GLU A 227 14.56 31.41 -3.67
C GLU A 227 14.60 32.72 -4.44
N VAL A 228 15.76 33.08 -5.02
CA VAL A 228 15.91 34.30 -5.82
C VAL A 228 14.98 34.30 -7.03
N ASN A 229 14.86 33.17 -7.73
CA ASN A 229 14.00 33.07 -8.90
C ASN A 229 12.51 33.14 -8.55
N VAL A 230 12.09 32.54 -7.45
CA VAL A 230 10.69 32.60 -6.97
C VAL A 230 10.34 34.03 -6.57
N LEU A 231 11.20 34.71 -5.81
CA LEU A 231 10.98 36.11 -5.41
C LEU A 231 10.90 37.03 -6.63
N LYS A 232 11.84 36.88 -7.57
CA LYS A 232 11.83 37.64 -8.83
C LYS A 232 10.57 37.38 -9.66
N GLY A 233 10.15 36.12 -9.80
CA GLY A 233 8.93 35.78 -10.54
C GLY A 233 7.67 36.38 -9.92
N LEU A 234 7.56 36.36 -8.59
CA LEU A 234 6.46 37.00 -7.86
C LEU A 234 6.45 38.52 -8.02
N GLU A 235 7.61 39.17 -8.06
CA GLU A 235 7.72 40.62 -8.32
C GLU A 235 7.30 40.98 -9.74
N GLU A 236 7.73 40.21 -10.73
CA GLU A 236 7.35 40.38 -12.14
C GLU A 236 5.83 40.18 -12.32
N GLU A 237 5.26 39.14 -11.71
CA GLU A 237 3.83 38.87 -11.76
C GLU A 237 3.00 39.97 -11.07
N PHE A 238 3.46 40.45 -9.91
CA PHE A 238 2.84 41.59 -9.24
C PHE A 238 2.84 42.84 -10.11
N ALA A 239 3.95 43.16 -10.78
CA ALA A 239 4.05 44.30 -11.69
C ALA A 239 3.10 44.16 -12.89
N MET A 240 2.97 42.96 -13.45
CA MET A 240 2.01 42.67 -14.54
C MET A 240 0.56 42.87 -14.11
N VAL A 241 0.17 42.33 -12.95
CA VAL A 241 -1.20 42.49 -12.42
C VAL A 241 -1.48 43.95 -12.07
N GLN A 242 -0.50 44.69 -11.52
CA GLN A 242 -0.68 46.11 -11.23
C GLN A 242 -0.92 46.97 -12.47
N ALA A 243 -0.32 46.62 -13.61
CA ALA A 243 -0.45 47.33 -14.87
C ALA A 243 -1.82 47.10 -15.57
N LYS A 244 -2.65 46.16 -15.10
CA LYS A 244 -3.99 45.92 -15.65
C LYS A 244 -4.93 47.11 -15.40
N GLN A 245 -5.76 47.42 -16.40
CA GLN A 245 -6.70 48.53 -16.38
C GLN A 245 -8.07 48.17 -15.75
N ASP A 246 -8.46 46.90 -15.81
CA ASP A 246 -9.69 46.40 -15.17
C ASP A 246 -9.49 46.35 -13.64
N LEU A 247 -10.34 47.05 -12.89
CA LEU A 247 -10.26 47.18 -11.44
C LEU A 247 -10.74 45.91 -10.71
N GLU A 248 -11.80 45.26 -11.19
CA GLU A 248 -12.41 44.09 -10.53
C GLU A 248 -11.52 42.85 -10.74
N GLU A 249 -11.08 42.61 -11.99
CA GLU A 249 -10.16 41.51 -12.30
C GLU A 249 -8.80 41.68 -11.59
N LYS A 250 -8.35 42.92 -11.42
CA LYS A 250 -7.10 43.24 -10.71
C LYS A 250 -7.20 42.95 -9.22
N GLU A 251 -8.29 43.32 -8.56
CA GLU A 251 -8.46 43.05 -7.12
C GLU A 251 -8.46 41.54 -6.82
N ASP A 252 -9.17 40.74 -7.63
CA ASP A 252 -9.20 39.28 -7.50
C ASP A 252 -7.82 38.64 -7.72
N GLN A 253 -7.11 39.07 -8.76
CA GLN A 253 -5.77 38.53 -9.05
C GLN A 253 -4.73 38.95 -8.02
N LEU A 254 -4.81 40.16 -7.47
CA LEU A 254 -3.94 40.58 -6.38
C LEU A 254 -4.18 39.75 -5.11
N ALA A 255 -5.44 39.44 -4.79
CA ALA A 255 -5.77 38.59 -3.65
C ALA A 255 -5.26 37.15 -3.82
N GLU A 256 -5.36 36.60 -5.03
CA GLU A 256 -4.83 35.26 -5.34
C GLU A 256 -3.30 35.24 -5.30
N LEU A 257 -2.65 36.21 -5.94
CA LEU A 257 -1.20 36.34 -5.92
C LEU A 257 -0.66 36.47 -4.49
N GLN A 258 -1.38 37.21 -3.62
CA GLN A 258 -0.98 37.36 -2.24
C GLN A 258 -1.04 36.04 -1.46
N LYS A 259 -2.06 35.21 -1.69
CA LYS A 259 -2.12 33.85 -1.12
C LYS A 259 -0.97 32.98 -1.62
N GLN A 260 -0.75 32.95 -2.94
CA GLN A 260 0.34 32.17 -3.54
C GLN A 260 1.71 32.61 -3.03
N LYS A 261 1.93 33.92 -2.90
CA LYS A 261 3.14 34.50 -2.30
C LYS A 261 3.34 34.01 -0.87
N GLU A 262 2.30 34.02 -0.04
CA GLU A 262 2.40 33.52 1.34
C GLU A 262 2.76 32.03 1.38
N VAL A 263 2.18 31.21 0.50
CA VAL A 263 2.48 29.78 0.41
C VAL A 263 3.91 29.55 -0.06
N LEU A 264 4.34 30.17 -1.16
CA LEU A 264 5.68 30.01 -1.72
C LEU A 264 6.78 30.53 -0.79
N ILE A 265 6.59 31.70 -0.17
CA ILE A 265 7.56 32.23 0.80
C ILE A 265 7.65 31.32 2.03
N SER A 266 6.54 30.71 2.45
CA SER A 266 6.55 29.78 3.59
C SER A 266 7.41 28.54 3.39
N LEU A 267 7.74 28.21 2.14
CA LEU A 267 8.63 27.12 1.80
C LEU A 267 10.08 27.38 2.27
N PHE A 268 10.51 28.65 2.28
CA PHE A 268 11.85 29.09 2.67
C PHE A 268 12.00 29.28 4.19
N ASP A 269 10.90 29.21 4.95
CA ASP A 269 10.92 29.29 6.42
C ASP A 269 11.22 27.92 7.05
N GLU A 270 12.48 27.71 7.42
CA GLU A 270 12.96 26.50 8.10
C GLU A 270 12.32 26.30 9.48
N LYS A 271 12.08 27.37 10.25
CA LYS A 271 11.46 27.26 11.58
C LYS A 271 10.01 26.82 11.47
N ARG A 272 9.27 27.34 10.50
CA ARG A 272 7.92 26.87 10.19
C ARG A 272 7.94 25.40 9.77
N HIS A 273 8.92 24.99 8.97
CA HIS A 273 9.09 23.59 8.60
C HIS A 273 9.29 22.68 9.82
N GLU A 274 10.19 23.03 10.73
CA GLU A 274 10.44 22.29 11.98
C GLU A 274 9.20 22.21 12.87
N HIS A 275 8.45 23.32 12.99
CA HIS A 275 7.18 23.34 13.72
C HIS A 275 6.17 22.35 13.14
N LEU A 276 6.01 22.32 11.82
CA LEU A 276 5.12 21.37 11.13
C LEU A 276 5.61 19.92 11.28
N LEU A 277 6.93 19.70 11.33
CA LEU A 277 7.51 18.38 11.60
C LEU A 277 7.17 17.91 13.03
N SER A 278 7.28 18.80 14.03
CA SER A 278 6.98 18.49 15.44
C SER A 278 5.50 18.11 15.67
N LYS A 279 4.58 18.74 14.93
CA LYS A 279 3.15 18.40 14.92
C LYS A 279 2.84 17.13 14.15
N GLY A 280 3.78 16.67 13.33
CA GLY A 280 3.56 15.59 12.38
C GLY A 280 2.66 15.98 11.22
N GLU A 281 2.66 17.23 10.78
CA GLU A 281 2.04 17.65 9.52
C GLU A 281 3.03 17.46 8.35
N ARG A 282 4.34 17.53 8.64
CA ARG A 282 5.43 17.10 7.74
C ARG A 282 6.14 15.87 8.30
N ARG A 283 6.88 15.18 7.44
CA ARG A 283 7.58 13.92 7.76
C ARG A 283 9.05 13.90 7.37
N LEU A 284 9.38 14.54 6.26
CA LEU A 284 10.75 14.67 5.77
C LEU A 284 11.41 15.87 6.42
N SER A 285 12.71 15.76 6.68
CA SER A 285 13.58 16.86 7.07
C SER A 285 13.59 17.97 6.03
N TYR A 286 14.01 19.17 6.46
CA TYR A 286 14.05 20.33 5.57
C TYR A 286 14.97 20.07 4.37
N LYS A 287 16.13 19.45 4.62
CA LYS A 287 17.10 19.11 3.58
C LYS A 287 16.59 18.02 2.64
N ALA A 288 15.91 17.00 3.15
CA ALA A 288 15.30 15.97 2.32
C ALA A 288 14.20 16.53 1.40
N MET A 289 13.40 17.48 1.90
CA MET A 289 12.41 18.19 1.08
C MET A 289 13.06 18.97 -0.07
N LYS A 290 14.16 19.68 0.19
CA LYS A 290 14.95 20.34 -0.87
C LYS A 290 15.42 19.34 -1.92
N GLY A 291 15.91 18.18 -1.49
CA GLY A 291 16.33 17.10 -2.39
C GLY A 291 15.20 16.53 -3.23
N ALA A 292 14.01 16.38 -2.67
CA ALA A 292 12.82 15.94 -3.40
C ALA A 292 12.41 16.96 -4.48
N LEU A 293 12.40 18.26 -4.14
CA LEU A 293 12.11 19.34 -5.08
C LEU A 293 13.15 19.43 -6.21
N MET A 294 14.43 19.26 -5.89
CA MET A 294 15.51 19.19 -6.88
C MET A 294 15.23 18.08 -7.90
N ILE A 295 14.92 16.86 -7.45
CA ILE A 295 14.58 15.75 -8.34
C ILE A 295 13.33 16.07 -9.18
N TYR A 296 12.34 16.75 -8.59
CA TYR A 296 11.08 17.08 -9.27
C TYR A 296 11.27 18.09 -10.41
N PHE A 297 12.03 19.17 -10.18
CA PHE A 297 12.29 20.20 -11.18
C PHE A 297 13.23 19.73 -12.28
N TYR A 298 14.23 18.93 -11.95
CA TYR A 298 15.24 18.44 -12.89
C TYR A 298 15.00 16.99 -13.33
N ARG A 299 13.76 16.50 -13.28
CA ARG A 299 13.39 15.11 -13.56
C ARG A 299 13.80 14.59 -14.94
N GLU A 300 14.00 15.49 -15.91
CA GLU A 300 14.40 15.15 -17.28
C GLU A 300 15.90 14.88 -17.41
N GLU A 301 16.71 15.36 -16.45
CA GLU A 301 18.13 15.10 -16.41
C GLU A 301 18.41 13.60 -16.22
N PRO A 302 19.34 12.98 -16.98
CA PRO A 302 19.55 11.53 -16.96
C PRO A 302 19.76 10.93 -15.56
N ARG A 303 20.42 11.67 -14.66
CA ARG A 303 20.68 11.23 -13.29
C ARG A 303 19.43 11.26 -12.40
N PHE A 304 18.42 12.06 -12.73
CA PHE A 304 17.20 12.24 -11.92
C PHE A 304 15.96 11.52 -12.46
N GLN A 305 15.99 10.99 -13.68
CA GLN A 305 14.87 10.22 -14.25
C GLN A 305 14.44 9.03 -13.37
N VAL A 306 15.38 8.17 -12.96
CA VAL A 306 15.08 7.00 -12.12
C VAL A 306 14.75 7.41 -10.67
N PRO A 307 15.48 8.34 -10.03
CA PRO A 307 15.06 8.95 -8.76
C PRO A 307 13.63 9.51 -8.77
N PHE A 308 13.21 10.17 -9.84
CA PHE A 308 11.86 10.69 -9.97
C PHE A 308 10.81 9.56 -10.00
N GLN A 309 11.06 8.49 -10.77
CA GLN A 309 10.20 7.30 -10.78
C GLN A 309 10.07 6.64 -9.41
N LEU A 310 11.14 6.65 -8.61
CA LEU A 310 11.09 6.18 -7.22
C LEU A 310 10.12 7.04 -6.39
N LEU A 311 10.24 8.37 -6.46
CA LEU A 311 9.34 9.29 -5.76
C LEU A 311 7.88 9.10 -6.17
N THR A 312 7.62 8.93 -7.47
CA THR A 312 6.28 8.60 -7.99
C THR A 312 5.78 7.28 -7.40
N SER A 313 6.59 6.23 -7.39
CA SER A 313 6.21 4.93 -6.82
C SER A 313 5.88 5.01 -5.33
N LEU A 314 6.61 5.83 -4.57
CA LEU A 314 6.35 6.04 -3.15
C LEU A 314 4.99 6.72 -2.91
N MET A 315 4.66 7.74 -3.70
CA MET A 315 3.35 8.40 -3.65
C MET A 315 2.22 7.43 -4.07
N ASP A 316 2.43 6.65 -5.13
CA ASP A 316 1.45 5.66 -5.58
C ASP A 316 1.15 4.61 -4.50
N ILE A 317 2.17 4.15 -3.77
CA ILE A 317 2.00 3.21 -2.65
C ILE A 317 1.13 3.82 -1.55
N ASP A 318 1.34 5.08 -1.16
CA ASP A 318 0.51 5.73 -0.14
C ASP A 318 -0.96 5.88 -0.61
N VAL A 319 -1.15 6.34 -1.84
CA VAL A 319 -2.48 6.47 -2.44
C VAL A 319 -3.19 5.12 -2.48
N LEU A 320 -2.50 4.05 -2.89
CA LEU A 320 -3.08 2.71 -2.96
C LEU A 320 -3.36 2.10 -1.59
N MET A 321 -2.47 2.30 -0.61
CA MET A 321 -2.73 1.89 0.77
C MET A 321 -3.95 2.61 1.36
N THR A 322 -4.11 3.90 1.06
CA THR A 322 -5.28 4.68 1.46
C THR A 322 -6.54 4.19 0.76
N LYS A 323 -6.50 3.95 -0.56
CA LYS A 323 -7.62 3.37 -1.31
C LYS A 323 -8.03 2.00 -0.77
N TRP A 324 -7.06 1.14 -0.44
CA TRP A 324 -7.31 -0.16 0.17
C TRP A 324 -8.03 -0.01 1.52
N ARG A 325 -7.58 0.90 2.39
CA ARG A 325 -8.26 1.18 3.68
C ARG A 325 -9.67 1.73 3.49
N CYS A 326 -9.87 2.65 2.54
CA CYS A 326 -11.19 3.20 2.24
C CYS A 326 -12.16 2.10 1.78
N LYS A 327 -11.74 1.25 0.83
CA LYS A 327 -12.55 0.10 0.38
C LYS A 327 -12.84 -0.87 1.52
N PHE A 328 -11.84 -1.22 2.33
CA PHE A 328 -12.03 -2.07 3.50
C PHE A 328 -13.08 -1.48 4.46
N SER A 329 -13.02 -0.17 4.71
CA SER A 329 -13.97 0.52 5.59
C SER A 329 -15.39 0.55 5.00
N LEU A 330 -15.53 0.75 3.69
CA LEU A 330 -16.84 0.73 3.01
C LEU A 330 -17.46 -0.67 3.08
N LEU A 331 -16.68 -1.72 2.79
CA LEU A 331 -17.13 -3.10 2.92
C LEU A 331 -17.60 -3.43 4.35
N CYS A 332 -16.84 -2.98 5.36
CA CYS A 332 -17.23 -3.15 6.76
C CYS A 332 -18.52 -2.38 7.09
N TYR A 333 -18.67 -1.17 6.56
CA TYR A 333 -19.85 -0.34 6.77
C TYR A 333 -21.09 -0.97 6.16
N ASP A 334 -21.05 -1.37 4.88
CA ASP A 334 -22.19 -2.00 4.20
C ASP A 334 -22.63 -3.25 4.97
N ARG A 335 -21.69 -4.11 5.35
CA ARG A 335 -22.00 -5.33 6.11
C ARG A 335 -22.54 -5.07 7.51
N HIS A 336 -22.14 -3.97 8.16
CA HIS A 336 -22.63 -3.66 9.50
C HIS A 336 -23.97 -2.92 9.48
N ASN A 337 -24.16 -1.98 8.56
CA ASN A 337 -25.34 -1.10 8.53
C ASN A 337 -26.57 -1.77 7.90
N THR A 338 -26.40 -2.76 7.02
CA THR A 338 -27.52 -3.63 6.62
C THR A 338 -28.09 -4.41 7.81
N LEU A 339 -27.29 -4.62 8.87
CA LEU A 339 -27.68 -5.36 10.08
C LEU A 339 -28.17 -4.45 11.21
N THR A 340 -27.74 -3.19 11.25
CA THR A 340 -28.13 -2.22 12.28
C THR A 340 -28.74 -1.00 11.61
N HIS A 341 -30.06 -0.86 11.61
CA HIS A 341 -30.77 0.33 11.10
C HIS A 341 -30.50 1.63 11.93
N ARG A 342 -29.25 2.00 12.26
CA ARG A 342 -28.93 3.24 13.00
C ARG A 342 -27.56 3.87 12.69
N THR A 343 -27.65 5.15 12.32
CA THR A 343 -26.70 6.28 12.44
C THR A 343 -25.55 6.45 11.41
N PRO A 344 -25.30 7.70 10.94
CA PRO A 344 -24.27 8.05 9.96
C PRO A 344 -22.86 8.13 10.60
N PRO A 345 -21.77 8.13 9.79
CA PRO A 345 -20.41 7.89 10.29
C PRO A 345 -19.87 9.02 11.19
N PRO A 346 -18.99 8.70 12.15
CA PRO A 346 -18.22 9.70 12.88
C PRO A 346 -17.13 10.31 11.98
N LYS A 347 -17.14 11.64 11.83
CA LYS A 347 -16.22 12.47 11.02
C LYS A 347 -14.72 12.39 11.40
N LYS A 348 -14.26 11.43 12.22
CA LYS A 348 -12.91 11.41 12.83
C LYS A 348 -12.03 10.20 12.46
N MET A 349 -12.38 9.41 11.45
CA MET A 349 -11.55 8.25 11.03
C MET A 349 -10.44 8.57 10.02
N PHE A 350 -10.35 9.82 9.53
CA PHE A 350 -9.48 10.22 8.41
C PHE A 350 -8.34 11.16 8.83
N ARG A 351 -7.50 10.74 9.77
CA ARG A 351 -6.19 11.36 9.98
C ARG A 351 -5.14 10.26 10.06
N GLY A 352 -4.44 10.04 8.94
CA GLY A 352 -3.41 9.01 8.84
C GLY A 352 -2.98 8.77 7.40
N THR A 353 -2.75 9.83 6.64
CA THR A 353 -2.16 9.76 5.29
C THR A 353 -0.64 9.84 5.43
N LEU A 354 0.10 8.96 4.75
CA LEU A 354 1.56 8.90 4.86
C LEU A 354 2.24 9.45 3.63
N ILE A 355 2.96 10.54 3.83
CA ILE A 355 3.98 10.99 2.87
C ILE A 355 3.29 11.55 1.61
N LEU A 356 2.92 12.83 1.72
CA LEU A 356 2.68 13.78 0.62
C LEU A 356 1.24 14.06 0.16
N THR A 357 0.19 13.54 0.80
CA THR A 357 -1.18 13.99 0.48
C THR A 357 -1.89 14.60 1.68
N HIS A 358 -1.50 15.84 2.00
CA HIS A 358 -2.49 16.86 2.34
C HIS A 358 -2.84 17.57 1.04
N GLU A 359 -3.80 17.03 0.28
CA GLU A 359 -4.57 17.80 -0.70
C GLU A 359 -5.40 18.83 0.08
N ASN A 360 -4.74 19.92 0.46
CA ASN A 360 -5.29 21.24 0.77
C ASN A 360 -4.13 22.26 0.83
N THR A 361 -3.25 22.16 -0.17
CA THR A 361 -2.38 23.25 -0.59
C THR A 361 -2.38 23.20 -2.11
N ILE A 362 -3.49 23.64 -2.68
CA ILE A 362 -3.51 24.16 -4.04
C ILE A 362 -2.63 25.41 -3.96
N LEU A 363 -1.49 25.35 -4.65
CA LEU A 363 -0.55 26.43 -5.01
C LEU A 363 -0.09 27.40 -3.91
#